data_AF-A0A661I1R4-F1
#
_entry.id   AF-A0A661I1R4-F1
#
_cell.length_a   1.000
_cell.length_b   1.000
_cell.length_c   1.000
_cell.angle_alpha   90.00
_cell.angle_beta   90.00
_cell.angle_gamma   90.00
#
_symmetry.space_group_name_H-M   'P 1'
#
loop_
_entity.id
_entity.type
_entity.pdbx_description
1 polymer ?
#
loop_
_entity_poly.entity_id
_entity_poly.type
_entity_poly.pdbx_seq_one_letter_code
_entity_poly.pdbx_strand_id
1 'polypeptide(L)'
;MSLYKTVLSTSIICSTLLFTACTSSKSGPRQPKPMDTHGKSLVFIKGAEDGCTTANGDYSKDHDAFNNDIEYHKGWFAGRKYCEVRSG
;
A
#
# COMPACT_ATOMS: atom_id res chain seq x y z
N MET A 1 3.65 19.51 -64.25
CA MET A 1 2.33 19.25 -63.64
C MET A 1 2.46 18.09 -62.69
N SER A 2 2.11 18.37 -61.43
CA SER A 2 2.16 17.46 -60.30
C SER A 2 1.14 16.34 -60.44
N LEU A 3 1.51 15.09 -60.17
CA LEU A 3 0.60 14.00 -59.79
C LEU A 3 1.42 12.91 -59.07
N TYR A 4 1.88 13.27 -57.87
CA TYR A 4 1.96 12.36 -56.74
C TYR A 4 0.63 11.59 -56.69
N LYS A 5 0.62 10.32 -57.06
CA LYS A 5 -0.51 9.37 -57.01
C LYS A 5 -0.02 8.21 -57.89
N THR A 6 0.35 7.04 -57.40
CA THR A 6 -0.24 6.28 -56.31
C THR A 6 0.79 5.20 -55.96
N VAL A 7 1.63 5.43 -54.96
CA VAL A 7 2.46 4.36 -54.39
C VAL A 7 1.52 3.52 -53.52
N LEU A 8 0.81 2.58 -54.14
CA LEU A 8 -0.04 1.63 -53.43
C LEU A 8 0.79 0.39 -53.08
N SER A 9 1.80 0.59 -52.25
CA SER A 9 2.47 -0.48 -51.52
C SER A 9 1.86 -0.53 -50.13
N THR A 10 0.83 -1.35 -49.94
CA THR A 10 0.21 -1.56 -48.62
C THR A 10 0.48 -2.98 -48.15
N SER A 11 1.73 -3.22 -47.75
CA SER A 11 2.04 -4.21 -46.71
C SER A 11 1.69 -3.60 -45.36
N ILE A 12 0.57 -3.97 -44.76
CA ILE A 12 0.38 -3.80 -43.32
C ILE A 12 -0.27 -5.08 -42.77
N ILE A 13 0.61 -5.94 -42.27
CA ILE A 13 0.30 -7.06 -41.38
C ILE A 13 -0.33 -6.41 -40.13
N CYS A 14 -1.65 -6.38 -40.07
CA CYS A 14 -2.39 -5.91 -38.91
C CYS A 14 -2.38 -7.04 -37.87
N SER A 15 -1.24 -7.20 -37.20
CA SER A 15 -1.09 -8.09 -36.06
C SER A 15 -2.19 -7.76 -35.05
N THR A 16 -2.98 -8.78 -34.73
CA THR A 16 -4.04 -8.76 -33.73
C THR A 16 -3.48 -8.32 -32.38
N LEU A 17 -3.57 -7.02 -32.09
CA LEU A 17 -3.46 -6.48 -30.74
C LEU A 17 -4.74 -6.80 -29.99
N LEU A 18 -4.92 -8.08 -29.63
CA LEU A 18 -5.79 -8.44 -28.53
C LEU A 18 -5.12 -7.95 -27.25
N PHE A 19 -5.32 -6.66 -26.94
CA PHE A 19 -5.08 -6.16 -25.60
C PHE A 19 -6.12 -6.79 -24.68
N THR A 20 -5.87 -8.03 -24.26
CA THR A 20 -6.55 -8.66 -23.14
C THR A 20 -6.08 -7.91 -21.90
N ALA A 21 -6.68 -6.74 -21.64
CA ALA A 21 -6.49 -6.02 -20.40
C ALA A 21 -7.13 -6.88 -19.30
N CYS A 22 -6.31 -7.69 -18.62
CA CYS A 22 -6.68 -8.25 -17.32
C CYS A 22 -6.90 -7.08 -16.37
N THR A 23 -8.14 -6.64 -16.22
CA THR A 23 -8.53 -5.77 -15.12
C THR A 23 -8.26 -6.56 -13.84
N SER A 24 -7.24 -6.17 -13.08
CA SER A 24 -7.07 -6.70 -11.74
C SER A 24 -8.29 -6.27 -10.94
N SER A 25 -9.18 -7.23 -10.67
CA SER A 25 -10.24 -7.04 -9.68
C SER A 25 -9.56 -6.63 -8.38
N LYS A 26 -9.62 -5.35 -8.02
CA LYS A 26 -9.33 -4.92 -6.64
C LYS A 26 -10.24 -5.78 -5.78
N SER A 27 -9.64 -6.68 -5.01
CA SER A 27 -10.34 -7.34 -3.91
C SER A 27 -11.00 -6.24 -3.10
N GLY A 28 -12.32 -6.35 -2.92
CA GLY A 28 -13.08 -5.39 -2.12
C GLY A 28 -12.43 -5.18 -0.75
N PRO A 29 -12.74 -4.08 -0.05
CA PRO A 29 -12.06 -3.71 1.20
C PRO A 29 -12.03 -4.91 2.13
N ARG A 30 -10.85 -5.52 2.26
CA ARG A 30 -10.67 -6.72 3.07
C ARG A 30 -10.90 -6.26 4.49
N GLN A 31 -12.06 -6.61 5.06
CA GLN A 31 -12.44 -6.30 6.44
C GLN A 31 -11.21 -6.53 7.32
N PRO A 32 -10.60 -5.46 7.86
CA PRO A 32 -9.20 -5.60 8.16
C PRO A 32 -9.01 -6.28 9.53
N LYS A 33 -8.49 -7.52 9.55
CA LYS A 33 -8.36 -8.34 10.77
C LYS A 33 -7.65 -7.55 11.89
N PRO A 34 -8.17 -7.50 13.13
CA PRO A 34 -7.53 -6.84 14.27
C PRO A 34 -6.07 -7.27 14.44
N MET A 35 -5.19 -6.33 14.83
CA MET A 35 -3.81 -6.66 15.17
C MET A 35 -3.83 -7.59 16.39
N ASP A 36 -3.11 -8.71 16.31
CA ASP A 36 -3.07 -9.66 17.41
C ASP A 36 -2.24 -9.10 18.57
N THR A 37 -2.93 -8.78 19.66
CA THR A 37 -2.34 -8.26 20.90
C THR A 37 -2.28 -9.30 22.01
N HIS A 38 -2.70 -10.54 21.75
CA HIS A 38 -2.71 -11.58 22.77
C HIS A 38 -1.28 -11.89 23.27
N GLY A 39 -1.10 -11.86 24.60
CA GLY A 39 0.21 -12.07 25.23
C GLY A 39 1.21 -10.92 25.03
N LYS A 40 0.76 -9.74 24.57
CA LYS A 40 1.59 -8.53 24.50
C LYS A 40 1.45 -7.69 25.78
N SER A 41 2.50 -6.96 26.11
CA SER A 41 2.46 -6.02 27.23
C SER A 41 1.61 -4.79 26.91
N LEU A 42 1.19 -4.08 27.96
CA LEU A 42 0.50 -2.80 27.80
C LEU A 42 1.35 -1.77 27.07
N VAL A 43 2.68 -1.80 27.27
CA VAL A 43 3.62 -0.88 26.63
C VAL A 43 3.72 -1.14 25.14
N PHE A 44 3.76 -2.42 24.72
CA PHE A 44 3.67 -2.80 23.32
C PHE A 44 2.35 -2.34 22.69
N ILE A 45 1.23 -2.56 23.37
CA ILE A 45 -0.09 -2.16 22.88
C ILE A 45 -0.17 -0.65 22.71
N LYS A 46 0.35 0.12 23.68
CA LYS A 46 0.41 1.57 23.59
C LYS A 46 1.27 2.05 22.42
N GLY A 47 2.45 1.46 22.25
CA GLY A 47 3.28 1.72 21.08
C GLY A 47 2.52 1.45 19.78
N ALA A 48 1.82 0.32 19.69
CA ALA A 48 1.04 -0.04 18.49
C ALA A 48 -0.10 0.94 18.19
N GLU A 49 -0.80 1.43 19.20
CA GLU A 49 -1.80 2.48 19.04
C GLU A 49 -1.17 3.76 18.46
N ASP A 50 -0.10 4.25 19.07
CA ASP A 50 0.58 5.48 18.65
C ASP A 50 1.16 5.36 17.22
N GLY A 51 1.73 4.21 16.90
CA GLY A 51 2.22 3.89 15.56
C GLY A 51 1.09 3.91 14.51
N CYS A 52 -0.07 3.35 14.85
CA CYS A 52 -1.23 3.39 13.97
C CYS A 52 -1.76 4.81 13.76
N THR A 53 -1.86 5.61 14.82
CA THR A 53 -2.24 7.03 14.74
C THR A 53 -1.29 7.79 13.81
N THR A 54 0.03 7.52 13.91
CA THR A 54 1.04 8.08 13.00
C THR A 54 0.80 7.67 11.54
N ALA A 55 0.46 6.41 11.27
CA ALA A 55 0.15 5.95 9.92
C ALA A 55 -1.09 6.63 9.32
N ASN A 56 -2.02 7.09 10.16
CA ASN A 56 -3.22 7.81 9.72
C ASN A 56 -2.98 9.31 9.49
N GLY A 57 -1.75 9.79 9.70
CA GLY A 57 -1.35 11.18 9.46
C GLY A 57 -1.14 12.00 10.73
N ASP A 58 -1.62 11.52 11.88
CA ASP A 58 -1.45 12.18 13.17
C ASP A 58 -0.22 11.62 13.87
N TYR A 59 0.91 12.31 13.78
CA TYR A 59 2.15 11.83 14.39
C TYR A 59 2.00 11.70 15.92
N SER A 60 1.93 10.46 16.40
CA SER A 60 1.90 10.10 17.81
C SER A 60 3.07 9.18 18.10
N LYS A 61 4.00 9.64 18.93
CA LYS A 61 5.14 8.86 19.41
C LYS A 61 5.63 9.45 20.72
N ASP A 62 5.57 8.65 21.77
CA ASP A 62 6.24 8.95 23.03
C ASP A 62 7.76 8.82 22.80
N HIS A 63 8.46 9.96 22.86
CA HIS A 63 9.89 10.01 22.56
C HIS A 63 10.72 9.20 23.55
N ASP A 64 10.40 9.30 24.84
CA ASP A 64 11.16 8.65 25.90
C ASP A 64 10.93 7.14 25.88
N ALA A 65 9.68 6.71 25.74
CA ALA A 65 9.35 5.29 25.62
C ALA A 65 9.95 4.70 24.32
N PHE A 66 9.94 5.43 23.20
CA PHE A 66 10.52 4.94 21.95
C PHE A 66 12.03 4.69 22.01
N ASN A 67 12.75 5.46 22.83
CA ASN A 67 14.19 5.34 22.98
C ASN A 67 14.60 4.38 24.09
N ASN A 68 13.80 4.26 25.15
CA ASN A 68 14.17 3.53 26.36
C ASN A 68 13.40 2.22 26.58
N ASP A 69 12.26 2.00 25.89
CA ASP A 69 11.44 0.80 26.03
C ASP A 69 11.34 0.04 24.70
N ILE A 70 11.94 -1.16 24.70
CA ILE A 70 11.98 -2.03 23.51
C ILE A 70 10.60 -2.53 23.09
N GLU A 71 9.67 -2.69 24.03
CA GLU A 71 8.31 -3.14 23.73
C GLU A 71 7.49 -2.02 23.11
N TYR A 72 7.60 -0.78 23.62
CA TYR A 72 7.00 0.39 23.01
C TYR A 72 7.51 0.56 21.58
N HIS A 73 8.84 0.53 21.40
CA HIS A 73 9.49 0.68 20.10
C HIS A 73 8.98 -0.36 19.08
N LYS A 74 8.94 -1.63 19.48
CA LYS A 74 8.40 -2.72 18.64
C LYS A 74 6.92 -2.53 18.35
N GLY A 75 6.15 -2.13 19.36
CA GLY A 75 4.73 -1.81 19.24
C GLY A 75 4.51 -0.74 18.18
N TRP A 76 5.24 0.38 18.28
CA TRP A 76 5.14 1.52 17.37
C TRP A 76 5.34 1.15 15.92
N PHE A 77 6.39 0.38 15.59
CA PHE A 77 6.57 -0.11 14.22
C PHE A 77 5.50 -1.10 13.79
N ALA A 78 5.06 -2.00 14.68
CA ALA A 78 4.01 -2.97 14.37
C ALA A 78 2.69 -2.27 14.03
N GLY A 79 2.26 -1.32 14.85
CA GLY A 79 1.05 -0.54 14.65
C GLY A 79 1.10 0.32 13.39
N ARG A 80 2.22 1.00 13.16
CA ARG A 80 2.41 1.83 11.96
C ARG A 80 2.29 1.01 10.68
N LYS A 81 3.03 -0.10 10.59
CA LYS A 81 2.97 -1.01 9.43
C LYS A 81 1.57 -1.59 9.24
N TYR A 82 0.92 -1.96 10.33
CA TYR A 82 -0.43 -2.52 10.29
C TYR A 82 -1.43 -1.52 9.71
N CYS A 83 -1.34 -0.24 10.09
CA CYS A 83 -2.26 0.80 9.61
C CYS A 83 -1.89 1.41 8.27
N GLU A 84 -0.61 1.50 7.89
CA GLU A 84 -0.19 1.93 6.54
C GLU A 84 -0.80 1.08 5.43
N VAL A 85 -0.93 -0.23 5.63
CA VAL A 85 -1.57 -1.16 4.67
C VAL A 85 -3.09 -0.95 4.57
N ARG A 86 -3.69 -0.18 5.48
CA ARG A 86 -5.14 0.02 5.61
C ARG A 86 -5.62 1.42 5.21
N SER A 87 -4.69 2.36 5.06
CA SER A 87 -4.99 3.77 4.76
C SER A 87 -4.92 4.12 3.26
N GLY A 88 -4.83 3.11 2.37
CA GLY A 88 -4.85 3.26 0.90
C GLY A 88 -5.84 2.34 0.21
#